data_AF-A0A848LP63-F1
#
_entry.id   AF-A0A848LP63-F1
#
_cell.length_a   1.000
_cell.length_b   1.000
_cell.length_c   1.000
_cell.angle_alpha   90.00
_cell.angle_beta   90.00
_cell.angle_gamma   90.00
#
_symmetry.space_group_name_H-M   'P 1'
#
loop_
_entity.id
_entity.type
_entity.pdbx_description
1 polymer ?
#
loop_
_entity_poly.entity_id
_entity_poly.type
_entity_poly.pdbx_seq_one_letter_code
_entity_poly.pdbx_strand_id
1 'polypeptide(L)'
;MKTLGPVKVDKELGAPETIYYIFKAQGVNLLTESTTNRVTTLFLMASMDGEPGYPGPLPHGLSFSMTRDQVRQAIRAPDKFKPFYDAWEQGSHIFRVEYKSGAIKMVMFMGG
;
A
#
# COMPACT_ATOMS: atom_id res chain seq x y z
N MET A 1 -17.67 0.72 -15.36
CA MET A 1 -16.88 1.26 -14.24
C MET A 1 -17.24 0.44 -13.00
N LYS A 2 -16.32 -0.34 -12.43
CA LYS A 2 -16.63 -1.19 -11.25
C LYS A 2 -16.46 -0.34 -10.00
N THR A 3 -17.50 -0.21 -9.19
CA THR A 3 -17.41 0.53 -7.92
C THR A 3 -16.62 -0.27 -6.89
N LEU A 4 -15.84 0.40 -6.04
CA LEU A 4 -15.00 -0.23 -5.00
C LEU A 4 -15.82 -0.72 -3.79
N GLY A 5 -17.15 -0.74 -3.87
CA GLY A 5 -18.02 -1.19 -2.78
C GLY A 5 -18.09 -0.20 -1.60
N PRO A 6 -18.64 -0.65 -0.44
CA PRO A 6 -18.81 0.20 0.73
C PRO A 6 -17.45 0.59 1.32
N VAL A 7 -17.35 1.84 1.77
CA VAL A 7 -16.13 2.42 2.34
C VAL A 7 -16.33 2.72 3.81
N LYS A 8 -15.37 2.31 4.65
CA LYS A 8 -15.26 2.84 6.02
C LYS A 8 -14.37 4.08 5.97
N VAL A 9 -14.87 5.19 6.50
CA VAL A 9 -14.12 6.44 6.63
C VAL A 9 -13.71 6.61 8.08
N ASP A 10 -12.43 6.82 8.34
CA ASP A 10 -11.88 7.07 9.66
C ASP A 10 -11.11 8.40 9.64
N LYS A 11 -11.59 9.36 10.43
CA LYS A 11 -11.01 10.71 10.55
C LYS A 11 -10.11 10.85 11.79
N GLU A 12 -10.06 9.82 12.63
CA GLU A 12 -9.30 9.82 13.90
C GLU A 12 -8.02 8.98 13.79
N LEU A 13 -7.98 7.99 12.89
CA LEU A 13 -6.80 7.14 12.67
C LEU A 13 -5.63 7.84 11.94
N GLY A 14 -5.75 9.14 11.67
CA GLY A 14 -4.77 9.97 10.98
C GLY A 14 -4.29 11.14 11.83
N ALA A 15 -3.22 11.81 11.38
CA ALA A 15 -2.99 13.20 11.81
C ALA A 15 -4.26 14.02 11.50
N PRO A 16 -4.59 15.08 12.25
CA PRO A 16 -5.85 15.84 12.11
C PRO A 16 -6.16 16.33 10.67
N GLU A 17 -5.15 16.31 9.80
CA GLU A 17 -5.24 16.70 8.39
C GLU A 17 -5.40 15.53 7.41
N THR A 18 -5.68 14.31 7.89
CA THR A 18 -5.81 13.12 7.04
C THR A 18 -7.09 12.36 7.24
N ILE A 19 -7.68 11.88 6.15
CA ILE A 19 -8.87 11.01 6.15
C ILE A 19 -8.48 9.64 5.61
N TYR A 20 -8.80 8.60 6.36
CA TYR A 20 -8.52 7.21 6.00
C TYR A 20 -9.77 6.55 5.40
N TYR A 21 -9.65 6.05 4.18
CA TYR A 21 -10.71 5.31 3.49
C TYR A 21 -10.32 3.84 3.36
N ILE A 22 -11.18 2.95 3.86
CA ILE A 22 -10.95 1.49 3.90
C ILE A 22 -11.94 0.80 2.98
N PHE A 23 -11.44 0.21 1.89
CA PHE A 23 -12.19 -0.66 0.99
C PHE A 23 -11.77 -2.10 1.27
N LYS A 24 -12.22 -2.59 2.43
CA LYS A 24 -11.78 -3.88 3.00
C LYS A 24 -11.99 -5.05 2.05
N ALA A 25 -13.15 -5.10 1.37
CA ALA A 25 -13.50 -6.17 0.44
C ALA A 25 -12.62 -6.20 -0.83
N GLN A 26 -11.83 -5.15 -1.06
CA GLN A 26 -10.96 -4.98 -2.22
C GLN A 26 -9.48 -4.97 -1.83
N GLY A 27 -9.15 -5.07 -0.53
CA GLY A 27 -7.78 -4.94 -0.03
C GLY A 27 -7.14 -3.61 -0.41
N VAL A 28 -7.92 -2.52 -0.50
CA VAL A 28 -7.43 -1.18 -0.84
C VAL A 28 -7.74 -0.24 0.29
N ASN A 29 -6.73 0.50 0.75
CA ASN A 29 -6.94 1.65 1.61
C ASN A 29 -6.33 2.88 0.95
N LEU A 30 -6.83 4.06 1.29
CA LEU A 30 -6.20 5.31 0.86
C LEU A 30 -6.27 6.36 1.96
N LEU A 31 -5.27 7.22 1.98
CA LEU A 31 -5.21 8.44 2.76
C LEU A 31 -5.44 9.63 1.84
N THR A 32 -6.25 10.58 2.30
CA THR A 32 -6.37 11.88 1.67
C THR A 32 -6.04 13.00 2.64
N GLU A 33 -5.61 14.15 2.11
CA GLU A 33 -5.67 15.43 2.83
C GLU A 33 -7.13 15.76 3.17
N SER A 34 -7.39 16.23 4.38
CA SER A 34 -8.75 16.52 4.85
C SER A 34 -9.36 17.78 4.21
N THR A 35 -8.53 18.72 3.76
CA THR A 35 -8.96 20.01 3.19
C THR A 35 -9.22 19.92 1.69
N THR A 36 -8.35 19.23 0.96
CA THR A 36 -8.39 19.16 -0.52
C THR A 36 -8.98 17.84 -1.04
N ASN A 37 -9.11 16.81 -0.19
CA ASN A 37 -9.37 15.42 -0.56
C ASN A 37 -8.34 14.84 -1.55
N ARG A 38 -7.16 15.46 -1.66
CA ARG A 38 -6.06 14.93 -2.48
C ARG A 38 -5.57 13.62 -1.88
N VAL A 39 -5.46 12.57 -2.68
CA VAL A 39 -4.87 11.29 -2.27
C VAL A 39 -3.38 11.46 -2.03
N THR A 40 -2.93 11.18 -0.81
CA THR A 40 -1.51 11.23 -0.40
C THR A 40 -0.91 9.85 -0.25
N THR A 41 -1.73 8.83 0.03
CA THR A 41 -1.23 7.45 0.09
C THR A 41 -2.25 6.46 -0.41
N LEU A 42 -1.79 5.49 -1.20
CA LEU A 42 -2.54 4.31 -1.61
C LEU A 42 -1.88 3.07 -1.01
N PHE A 43 -2.69 2.20 -0.40
CA PHE A 43 -2.27 0.93 0.18
C PHE A 43 -2.94 -0.21 -0.57
N LEU A 44 -2.15 -1.17 -1.03
CA LEU A 44 -2.60 -2.42 -1.63
C LEU A 44 -2.23 -3.56 -0.67
N MET A 45 -3.24 -4.21 -0.10
CA MET A 45 -3.10 -5.17 0.98
C MET A 45 -3.05 -6.60 0.44
N ALA A 46 -2.17 -7.42 0.99
CA ALA A 46 -2.24 -8.87 0.81
C ALA A 46 -3.48 -9.43 1.51
N SER A 47 -3.97 -10.59 1.07
CA SER A 47 -4.97 -11.34 1.84
C SER A 47 -4.32 -11.86 3.11
N MET A 48 -4.88 -11.51 4.27
CA MET A 48 -4.41 -11.93 5.58
C MET A 48 -5.57 -12.06 6.55
N ASP A 49 -5.45 -12.98 7.51
CA ASP A 49 -6.37 -13.09 8.66
C ASP A 49 -7.85 -13.23 8.25
N GLY A 50 -8.12 -13.90 7.12
CA GLY A 50 -9.46 -14.11 6.58
C GLY A 50 -10.01 -12.96 5.71
N GLU A 51 -9.27 -11.86 5.58
CA GLU A 51 -9.67 -10.71 4.77
C GLU A 51 -9.23 -10.85 3.31
N PRO A 52 -10.07 -10.43 2.34
CA PRO A 52 -9.70 -10.41 0.94
C PRO A 52 -8.58 -9.38 0.69
N GLY A 53 -7.59 -9.80 -0.10
CA GLY A 53 -6.50 -8.93 -0.54
C GLY A 53 -6.84 -8.22 -1.85
N TYR A 54 -5.95 -7.31 -2.24
CA TYR A 54 -6.02 -6.63 -3.54
C TYR A 54 -5.88 -7.66 -4.67
N PRO A 55 -6.89 -7.79 -5.56
CA PRO A 55 -6.91 -8.85 -6.57
C PRO A 55 -6.20 -8.44 -7.87
N GLY A 56 -5.77 -7.18 -7.98
CA GLY A 56 -5.17 -6.63 -9.19
C GLY A 56 -3.66 -6.89 -9.29
N PRO A 57 -3.07 -6.60 -10.46
CA PRO A 57 -1.63 -6.70 -10.64
C PRO A 57 -0.90 -5.69 -9.74
N LEU A 58 0.22 -6.12 -9.17
CA LEU A 58 1.14 -5.21 -8.48
C LEU A 58 2.17 -4.63 -9.46
N PRO A 59 2.70 -3.42 -9.18
CA PRO A 59 3.77 -2.82 -9.97
C PRO A 59 4.99 -3.72 -10.07
N HIS A 60 5.82 -3.51 -11.08
CA HIS A 60 7.08 -4.24 -11.29
C HIS A 60 6.92 -5.77 -11.40
N GLY A 61 5.71 -6.25 -11.72
CA GLY A 61 5.43 -7.69 -11.79
C GLY A 61 5.49 -8.39 -10.43
N LEU A 62 5.34 -7.64 -9.33
CA LEU A 62 5.37 -8.23 -7.99
C LEU A 62 4.16 -9.14 -7.75
N SER A 63 4.33 -10.07 -6.82
CA SER A 63 3.26 -10.88 -6.24
C SER A 63 3.32 -10.78 -4.71
N PHE A 64 2.17 -10.83 -4.04
CA PHE A 64 2.13 -10.83 -2.58
C PHE A 64 2.89 -12.02 -1.95
N SER A 65 3.07 -13.11 -2.70
CA SER A 65 3.84 -14.27 -2.27
C SER A 65 5.37 -14.09 -2.35
N MET A 66 5.86 -12.99 -2.93
CA MET A 66 7.29 -12.77 -3.11
C MET A 66 8.00 -12.52 -1.79
N THR A 67 9.20 -13.09 -1.67
CA THR A 67 10.13 -12.79 -0.60
C THR A 67 10.77 -11.43 -0.81
N ARG A 68 11.38 -10.89 0.25
CA ARG A 68 12.13 -9.63 0.17
C ARG A 68 13.23 -9.65 -0.89
N ASP A 69 13.96 -10.75 -1.00
CA ASP A 69 15.05 -10.87 -1.98
C ASP A 69 14.51 -10.93 -3.41
N GLN A 70 13.39 -11.64 -3.64
CA GLN A 70 12.71 -11.65 -4.94
C GLN A 70 12.22 -10.25 -5.34
N VAL A 71 11.69 -9.47 -4.39
CA VAL A 71 11.29 -8.08 -4.65
C VAL A 71 12.49 -7.23 -5.08
N ARG A 72 13.61 -7.36 -4.39
CA ARG A 72 14.83 -6.60 -4.70
C ARG A 72 15.43 -6.98 -6.05
N GLN A 73 15.31 -8.24 -6.46
CA GLN A 73 15.70 -8.71 -7.79
C GLN A 73 14.78 -8.17 -8.89
N ALA A 74 13.46 -8.10 -8.62
CA ALA A 74 12.47 -7.63 -9.59
C ALA A 74 12.53 -6.12 -9.85
N ILE A 75 13.01 -5.32 -8.89
CA ILE A 75 13.03 -3.85 -8.98
C ILE A 75 14.46 -3.34 -9.12
N ARG A 76 15.15 -3.24 -7.99
CA ARG A 76 16.56 -2.88 -7.76
C ARG A 76 16.79 -2.84 -6.24
N ALA A 77 18.02 -2.58 -5.80
CA ALA A 77 18.29 -2.25 -4.40
C ALA A 77 17.43 -1.06 -3.92
N PRO A 78 16.88 -1.10 -2.69
CA PRO A 78 16.05 -0.03 -2.14
C PRO A 78 16.89 1.17 -1.69
N ASP A 79 16.31 2.36 -1.76
CA ASP A 79 16.94 3.60 -1.28
C ASP A 79 16.91 3.67 0.26
N LYS A 80 15.85 3.09 0.86
CA LYS A 80 15.69 2.98 2.32
C LYS A 80 15.20 1.59 2.68
N PHE A 81 15.76 1.00 3.74
CA PHE A 81 15.36 -0.32 4.22
C PHE A 81 15.34 -0.40 5.75
N LYS A 82 14.38 -1.16 6.28
CA LYS A 82 14.22 -1.50 7.71
C LYS A 82 13.84 -2.98 7.83
N PRO A 83 13.85 -3.60 9.03
CA PRO A 83 13.49 -5.01 9.18
C PRO A 83 12.15 -5.40 8.53
N PHE A 84 11.17 -4.49 8.54
CA PHE A 84 9.81 -4.74 8.06
C PHE A 84 9.44 -4.06 6.73
N TYR A 85 10.34 -3.30 6.09
CA TYR A 85 10.06 -2.70 4.78
C TYR A 85 11.30 -2.39 3.95
N ASP A 86 11.07 -2.26 2.64
CA ASP A 86 11.95 -1.64 1.65
C ASP A 86 11.20 -0.49 0.95
N ALA A 87 11.93 0.57 0.58
CA ALA A 87 11.35 1.74 -0.08
C ALA A 87 12.27 2.27 -1.19
N TRP A 88 11.63 2.75 -2.26
CA TRP A 88 12.24 3.30 -3.47
C TRP A 88 11.63 4.67 -3.76
N GLU A 89 12.47 5.67 -3.98
CA GLU A 89 12.07 6.97 -4.48
C GLU A 89 11.85 6.86 -6.01
N GLN A 90 10.69 7.31 -6.47
CA GLN A 90 10.23 7.18 -7.85
C GLN A 90 9.64 8.51 -8.33
N GLY A 91 10.52 9.48 -8.61
CA GLY A 91 10.09 10.81 -9.04
C GLY A 91 9.32 11.53 -7.93
N SER A 92 8.02 11.74 -8.13
CA SER A 92 7.15 12.48 -7.19
C SER A 92 6.59 11.64 -6.04
N HIS A 93 6.85 10.33 -6.00
CA HIS A 93 6.33 9.46 -4.95
C HIS A 93 7.37 8.48 -4.42
N ILE A 94 7.08 7.92 -3.24
CA ILE A 94 7.83 6.82 -2.66
C ILE A 94 7.01 5.55 -2.83
N PHE A 95 7.59 4.55 -3.47
CA PHE A 95 7.09 3.19 -3.51
C PHE A 95 7.64 2.42 -2.31
N ARG A 96 6.79 1.82 -1.48
CA ARG A 96 7.20 1.06 -0.31
C ARG A 96 6.56 -0.32 -0.29
N VAL A 97 7.35 -1.33 0.03
CA VAL A 97 6.90 -2.71 0.21
C VAL A 97 7.13 -3.09 1.65
N GLU A 98 6.08 -3.51 2.34
CA GLU A 98 6.18 -4.03 3.70
C GLU A 98 6.01 -5.55 3.75
N TYR A 99 6.72 -6.16 4.70
CA TYR A 99 6.79 -7.62 4.82
C TYR A 99 6.21 -8.11 6.15
N LYS A 100 5.62 -9.30 6.13
CA LYS A 100 5.22 -10.09 7.30
C LYS A 100 5.46 -11.55 6.99
N SER A 101 6.06 -12.29 7.93
CA SER A 101 6.32 -13.73 7.78
C SER A 101 7.06 -14.10 6.48
N GLY A 102 7.99 -13.25 6.04
CA GLY A 102 8.83 -13.50 4.85
C GLY A 102 8.20 -13.16 3.50
N ALA A 103 6.95 -12.71 3.45
CA ALA A 103 6.24 -12.34 2.22
C ALA A 103 5.75 -10.88 2.27
N ILE A 104 5.35 -10.33 1.14
CA ILE A 104 4.75 -8.99 1.07
C ILE A 104 3.40 -9.02 1.79
N LYS A 105 3.21 -8.16 2.78
CA LYS A 105 1.88 -7.91 3.37
C LYS A 105 1.17 -6.73 2.74
N MET A 106 1.91 -5.77 2.20
CA MET A 106 1.37 -4.52 1.72
C MET A 106 2.35 -3.81 0.78
N VAL A 107 1.79 -3.17 -0.24
CA VAL A 107 2.50 -2.26 -1.14
C VAL A 107 1.86 -0.87 -1.01
N MET A 108 2.68 0.17 -0.98
CA MET A 108 2.22 1.54 -0.78
C MET A 108 2.85 2.51 -1.77
N PHE A 109 2.06 3.51 -2.17
CA PHE A 109 2.53 4.68 -2.88
C PHE A 109 2.26 5.89 -2.02
N MET A 110 3.31 6.62 -1.64
CA MET A 110 3.20 7.82 -0.82
C MET A 110 3.61 9.02 -1.69
N GLY A 111 2.65 9.90 -1.97
CA GLY A 111 2.85 11.12 -2.74
C GLY A 111 2.58 12.36 -1.88
N GLY A 112 3.37 13.41 -2.10
CA GLY A 112 3.24 14.73 -1.47
C GLY A 112 2.92 15.80 -2.50
#